data_AF-A0A7G8TG97-F1
#
_entry.id   AF-A0A7G8TG97-F1
#
_cell.length_a   1.000
_cell.length_b   1.000
_cell.length_c   1.000
_cell.angle_alpha   90.00
_cell.angle_beta   90.00
_cell.angle_gamma   90.00
#
_symmetry.space_group_name_H-M   'P 1'
#
loop_
_entity.id
_entity.type
_entity.pdbx_description
1 polymer ?
#
loop_
_entity_poly.entity_id
_entity_poly.type
_entity_poly.pdbx_seq_one_letter_code
_entity_poly.pdbx_strand_id
1 'polypeptide(L)'
;MELEISRPGPFGANTSATLVLPAMPYEILDALDRARVTDERVIYSTEILSCELDYLPQFLSPSSNLYELNHLCNRLASLSDWELDCFEGMVMMDAVQTSYAPIPLDRLINMTASMEHCQIAYEAHDDESLGKFYAENGFVPQLDSVPDNIYAWLDFEKIGKEMREGEGGVFTPHGYVVQNGIIARLYQSGEAVPAEKPDYTVLLHVTKGRFNDPEYDNDLSTLLKLPTGDQELFHAVKEVDAASPEECAFTAVDCTVPRLMEKITDELEATNGDCYGLVNELAGQLRHLDREGGIPVCKAMIAAAPDDISLDEALDLAYQADEFSLLREAATPADYAKTELAKCSIPLKEELFSGDAALHHYGEKLMEHNLASATDYGILVSRNGRTVEQCLNRPGPQMEMR
;
A
#
# COMPACT_ATOMS: atom_id res chain seq x y z
N MET A 1 6.71 4.48 2.33
CA MET A 1 7.17 4.84 0.96
C MET A 1 5.95 5.12 0.12
N GLU A 2 5.84 6.30 -0.48
CA GLU A 2 4.74 6.67 -1.38
C GLU A 2 5.17 6.51 -2.84
N LEU A 3 4.32 5.93 -3.67
CA LEU A 3 4.59 5.73 -5.09
C LEU A 3 3.36 6.03 -5.96
N GLU A 4 3.60 6.35 -7.21
CA GLU A 4 2.59 6.41 -8.27
C GLU A 4 2.71 5.16 -9.15
N ILE A 5 1.57 4.48 -9.36
CA ILE A 5 1.41 3.43 -10.35
C ILE A 5 0.78 4.05 -11.58
N SER A 6 1.38 3.86 -12.75
CA SER A 6 0.86 4.40 -14.00
C SER A 6 0.96 3.40 -15.14
N ARG A 7 -0.02 3.44 -16.06
CA ARG A 7 0.01 2.63 -17.27
C ARG A 7 0.65 3.42 -18.43
N PRO A 8 1.79 2.98 -19.00
CA PRO A 8 2.41 3.64 -20.13
C PRO A 8 1.53 3.55 -21.39
N GLY A 9 1.45 4.63 -22.17
CA GLY A 9 0.72 4.67 -23.45
C GLY A 9 -0.20 5.89 -23.62
N PRO A 10 -1.08 5.89 -24.64
CA PRO A 10 -1.96 7.03 -24.95
C PRO A 10 -3.03 7.33 -23.88
N PHE A 11 -3.13 6.48 -22.84
CA PHE A 11 -3.99 6.66 -21.68
C PHE A 11 -3.30 7.44 -20.52
N GLY A 12 -2.00 7.70 -20.65
CA GLY A 12 -1.01 7.80 -19.57
C GLY A 12 -0.93 9.09 -18.74
N ALA A 13 -2.03 9.83 -18.53
CA ALA A 13 -2.06 10.89 -17.51
C ALA A 13 -3.29 10.80 -16.59
N ASN A 14 -4.40 10.23 -17.06
CA ASN A 14 -5.64 10.09 -16.29
C ASN A 14 -5.86 8.64 -15.80
N THR A 15 -4.79 7.85 -15.79
CA THR A 15 -4.81 6.41 -15.44
C THR A 15 -3.65 6.07 -14.50
N SER A 16 -3.31 7.00 -13.60
CA SER A 16 -2.38 6.75 -12.50
C SER A 16 -3.12 6.63 -11.17
N ALA A 17 -2.45 6.00 -10.20
CA ALA A 17 -2.94 5.88 -8.83
C ALA A 17 -1.77 5.98 -7.85
N THR A 18 -1.92 6.80 -6.82
CA THR A 18 -0.97 6.86 -5.71
C THR A 18 -1.24 5.75 -4.71
N LEU A 19 -0.18 5.16 -4.16
CA LEU A 19 -0.22 4.13 -3.13
C LEU A 19 0.90 4.37 -2.09
N VAL A 20 0.58 4.17 -0.82
CA VAL A 20 1.54 4.22 0.28
C VAL A 20 1.88 2.79 0.70
N LEU A 21 3.16 2.47 0.78
CA LEU A 21 3.71 1.20 1.24
C LEU A 21 4.30 1.33 2.67
N PRO A 22 4.16 0.29 3.53
CA PRO A 22 3.50 -0.97 3.24
C PRO A 22 1.97 -0.83 3.14
N ALA A 23 1.39 -1.52 2.17
CA ALA A 23 -0.03 -1.57 1.86
C ALA A 23 -0.58 -2.98 2.07
N MET A 24 -1.85 -3.04 2.44
CA MET A 24 -2.63 -4.27 2.52
C MET A 24 -2.96 -4.83 1.12
N PRO A 25 -3.23 -6.14 1.01
CA PRO A 25 -3.49 -6.78 -0.29
C PRO A 25 -4.55 -6.07 -1.14
N TYR A 26 -5.69 -5.66 -0.58
CA TYR A 26 -6.71 -4.98 -1.38
C TYR A 26 -6.42 -3.51 -1.68
N GLU A 27 -5.58 -2.83 -0.90
CA GLU A 27 -5.08 -1.49 -1.25
C GLU A 27 -4.22 -1.54 -2.52
N ILE A 28 -3.34 -2.55 -2.64
CA ILE A 28 -2.54 -2.78 -3.86
C ILE A 28 -3.45 -3.07 -5.05
N LEU A 29 -4.39 -4.01 -4.89
CA LEU A 29 -5.32 -4.38 -5.96
C LEU A 29 -6.20 -3.19 -6.38
N ASP A 30 -6.60 -2.36 -5.44
CA ASP A 30 -7.37 -1.14 -5.72
C ASP A 30 -6.56 -0.09 -6.47
N ALA A 31 -5.31 0.15 -6.07
CA ALA A 31 -4.41 1.04 -6.79
C ALA A 31 -4.16 0.56 -8.23
N LEU A 32 -3.99 -0.76 -8.44
CA LEU A 32 -3.90 -1.34 -9.79
C LEU A 32 -5.19 -1.15 -10.60
N ASP A 33 -6.37 -1.33 -9.98
CA ASP A 33 -7.66 -1.08 -10.62
C ASP A 33 -7.81 0.39 -11.07
N ARG A 34 -7.42 1.34 -10.20
CA ARG A 34 -7.41 2.79 -10.45
C ARG A 34 -6.37 3.19 -11.49
N ALA A 35 -5.24 2.51 -11.56
CA ALA A 35 -4.22 2.68 -12.60
C ALA A 35 -4.54 1.96 -13.93
N ARG A 36 -5.71 1.32 -14.04
CA ARG A 36 -6.14 0.55 -15.24
C ARG A 36 -5.21 -0.62 -15.59
N VAL A 37 -4.60 -1.23 -14.58
CA VAL A 37 -3.88 -2.50 -14.71
C VAL A 37 -4.90 -3.61 -14.54
N THR A 38 -5.59 -3.94 -15.63
CA THR A 38 -6.80 -4.79 -15.61
C THR A 38 -6.53 -6.28 -15.82
N ASP A 39 -5.30 -6.65 -16.19
CA ASP A 39 -4.84 -8.01 -16.43
C ASP A 39 -3.32 -8.09 -16.20
N GLU A 40 -2.79 -9.28 -15.91
CA GLU A 40 -1.36 -9.54 -15.65
C GLU A 40 -0.46 -9.18 -16.84
N ARG A 41 -1.02 -9.12 -18.05
CA ARG A 41 -0.30 -8.74 -19.27
C ARG A 41 -0.13 -7.23 -19.41
N VAL A 42 -0.87 -6.44 -18.63
CA VAL A 42 -0.78 -4.98 -18.67
C VAL A 42 0.49 -4.56 -17.95
N ILE A 43 1.43 -4.04 -18.72
CA ILE A 43 2.65 -3.44 -18.19
C ILE A 43 2.28 -2.12 -17.50
N TYR A 44 2.82 -1.90 -16.30
CA TYR A 44 2.73 -0.65 -15.57
C TYR A 44 4.13 -0.20 -15.12
N SER A 45 4.24 1.08 -14.79
CA SER A 45 5.42 1.69 -14.18
C SER A 45 5.10 2.10 -12.74
N THR A 46 6.12 2.08 -11.90
CA THR A 46 6.08 2.60 -10.53
C THR A 46 7.08 3.72 -10.38
N GLU A 47 6.65 4.89 -9.94
CA GLU A 47 7.51 6.02 -9.61
C GLU A 47 7.44 6.30 -8.10
N ILE A 48 8.59 6.35 -7.43
CA ILE A 48 8.64 6.64 -5.99
C ILE A 48 8.54 8.16 -5.81
N LEU A 49 7.48 8.60 -5.14
CA LEU A 49 7.22 10.02 -4.87
C LEU A 49 7.91 10.49 -3.59
N SER A 50 7.89 9.64 -2.55
CA SER A 50 8.51 9.94 -1.26
C SER A 50 8.93 8.67 -0.51
N CYS A 51 9.98 8.78 0.30
CA CYS A 51 10.46 7.69 1.16
C CYS A 51 11.02 8.28 2.46
N GLU A 52 10.71 7.67 3.60
CA GLU A 52 11.27 8.07 4.90
C GLU A 52 12.79 7.87 4.94
N LEU A 53 13.27 6.79 4.32
CA LEU A 53 14.69 6.55 4.07
C LEU A 53 15.07 7.24 2.75
N ASP A 54 15.39 8.52 2.81
CA ASP A 54 15.63 9.39 1.65
C ASP A 54 16.77 8.93 0.73
N TYR A 55 17.76 8.21 1.27
CA TYR A 55 18.85 7.61 0.50
C TYR A 55 18.42 6.40 -0.33
N LEU A 56 17.35 5.69 0.06
CA LEU A 56 17.01 4.38 -0.52
C LEU A 56 16.53 4.45 -1.98
N PRO A 57 15.67 5.41 -2.40
CA PRO A 57 15.13 5.47 -3.76
C PRO A 57 16.17 5.46 -4.87
N GLN A 58 17.35 6.06 -4.66
CA GLN A 58 18.41 6.10 -5.67
C GLN A 58 19.03 4.73 -5.97
N PHE A 59 18.86 3.76 -5.07
CA PHE A 59 19.35 2.39 -5.23
C PHE A 59 18.29 1.43 -5.74
N LEU A 60 17.05 1.87 -5.89
CA LEU A 60 15.97 1.03 -6.40
C LEU A 60 15.92 1.08 -7.93
N SER A 61 15.66 -0.08 -8.55
CA SER A 61 15.44 -0.12 -10.00
C SER A 61 14.09 0.53 -10.35
N PRO A 62 13.97 1.32 -11.43
CA PRO A 62 12.67 1.78 -11.94
C PRO A 62 11.72 0.64 -12.33
N SER A 63 12.27 -0.57 -12.58
CA SER A 63 11.52 -1.77 -12.92
C SER A 63 11.24 -2.67 -11.70
N SER A 64 11.31 -2.10 -10.50
CA SER A 64 11.09 -2.82 -9.25
C SER A 64 9.68 -3.40 -9.18
N ASN A 65 9.56 -4.65 -8.72
CA ASN A 65 8.25 -5.28 -8.58
C ASN A 65 7.48 -4.67 -7.39
N LEU A 66 6.22 -4.28 -7.62
CA LEU A 66 5.38 -3.62 -6.61
C LEU A 66 5.20 -4.45 -5.33
N TYR A 67 5.00 -5.78 -5.46
CA TYR A 67 4.80 -6.66 -4.31
C TYR A 67 6.10 -6.85 -3.52
N GLU A 68 7.24 -6.90 -4.20
CA GLU A 68 8.55 -6.96 -3.54
C GLU A 68 8.91 -5.64 -2.84
N LEU A 69 8.57 -4.49 -3.44
CA LEU A 69 8.67 -3.19 -2.78
C LEU A 69 7.78 -3.14 -1.54
N ASN A 70 6.55 -3.63 -1.64
CA ASN A 70 5.64 -3.73 -0.50
C ASN A 70 6.22 -4.61 0.61
N HIS A 71 6.81 -5.75 0.23
CA HIS A 71 7.46 -6.65 1.18
C HIS A 71 8.67 -5.98 1.86
N LEU A 72 9.54 -5.30 1.10
CA LEU A 72 10.64 -4.53 1.66
C LEU A 72 10.13 -3.48 2.66
N CYS A 73 9.09 -2.72 2.32
CA CYS A 73 8.52 -1.72 3.23
C CYS A 73 7.95 -2.36 4.50
N ASN A 74 7.30 -3.53 4.41
CA ASN A 74 6.85 -4.29 5.58
C ASN A 74 8.01 -4.72 6.47
N ARG A 75 9.12 -5.18 5.87
CA ARG A 75 10.34 -5.53 6.62
C ARG A 75 10.90 -4.31 7.34
N LEU A 76 11.07 -3.20 6.62
CA LEU A 76 11.60 -1.95 7.17
C LEU A 76 10.75 -1.40 8.32
N ALA A 77 9.42 -1.44 8.21
CA ALA A 77 8.50 -0.99 9.26
C ALA A 77 8.59 -1.84 10.55
N SER A 78 9.14 -3.05 10.48
CA SER A 78 9.34 -3.93 11.63
C SER A 78 10.71 -3.80 12.31
N LEU A 79 11.63 -3.02 11.72
CA LEU A 79 12.97 -2.83 12.26
C LEU A 79 12.97 -1.82 13.40
N SER A 80 13.82 -2.06 14.40
CA SER A 80 14.19 -1.09 15.42
C SER A 80 15.10 -0.01 14.85
N ASP A 81 15.25 1.12 15.56
CA ASP A 81 16.15 2.21 15.17
C ASP A 81 17.59 1.72 14.90
N TRP A 82 18.12 0.85 15.77
CA TRP A 82 19.45 0.26 15.59
C TRP A 82 19.53 -0.61 14.33
N GLU A 83 18.48 -1.37 14.02
CA GLU A 83 18.42 -2.19 12.81
C GLU A 83 18.32 -1.33 11.55
N LEU A 84 17.64 -0.18 11.61
CA LEU A 84 17.58 0.80 10.53
C LEU A 84 18.96 1.44 10.26
N ASP A 85 19.70 1.81 11.30
CA ASP A 85 21.08 2.31 11.15
C ASP A 85 21.99 1.24 10.51
N CYS A 86 21.85 -0.01 10.94
CA CYS A 86 22.55 -1.15 10.34
C CYS A 86 22.16 -1.36 8.87
N PHE A 87 20.87 -1.25 8.55
CA PHE A 87 20.38 -1.35 7.18
C PHE A 87 21.00 -0.27 6.28
N GLU A 88 21.02 0.99 6.74
CA GLU A 88 21.65 2.10 6.02
C GLU A 88 23.13 1.81 5.74
N GLY A 89 23.88 1.41 6.77
CA GLY A 89 25.29 1.06 6.61
C GLY A 89 25.52 -0.08 5.62
N MET A 90 24.70 -1.14 5.68
CA MET A 90 24.78 -2.27 4.73
C MET A 90 24.46 -1.85 3.29
N VAL A 91 23.46 -0.98 3.08
CA VAL A 91 23.13 -0.41 1.76
C VAL A 91 24.30 0.44 1.25
N MET A 92 24.89 1.28 2.09
CA MET A 92 26.02 2.12 1.72
C MET A 92 27.29 1.32 1.41
N MET A 93 27.59 0.28 2.19
CA MET A 93 28.69 -0.65 1.89
C MET A 93 28.50 -1.30 0.51
N ASP A 94 27.29 -1.76 0.19
CA ASP A 94 26.98 -2.36 -1.12
C ASP A 94 27.07 -1.35 -2.26
N ALA A 95 26.57 -0.12 -2.04
CA ALA A 95 26.66 0.97 -2.99
C ALA A 95 28.12 1.32 -3.32
N VAL A 96 28.98 1.45 -2.31
CA VAL A 96 30.41 1.72 -2.51
C VAL A 96 31.08 0.59 -3.30
N GLN A 97 30.80 -0.67 -2.94
CA GLN A 97 31.35 -1.84 -3.64
C GLN A 97 30.90 -1.94 -5.10
N THR A 98 29.66 -1.52 -5.39
CA THR A 98 29.05 -1.62 -6.73
C THR A 98 29.13 -0.32 -7.53
N SER A 99 29.88 0.68 -7.06
CA SER A 99 29.98 2.01 -7.69
C SER A 99 28.61 2.68 -7.88
N TYR A 100 27.76 2.59 -6.84
CA TYR A 100 26.43 3.17 -6.75
C TYR A 100 25.46 2.67 -7.82
N ALA A 101 25.61 1.41 -8.24
CA ALA A 101 24.63 0.75 -9.10
C ALA A 101 23.32 0.45 -8.31
N PRO A 102 22.16 0.34 -8.98
CA PRO A 102 20.95 -0.12 -8.33
C PRO A 102 21.14 -1.48 -7.65
N ILE A 103 20.61 -1.61 -6.44
CA ILE A 103 20.71 -2.81 -5.62
C ILE A 103 19.46 -3.67 -5.88
N PRO A 104 19.61 -4.97 -6.21
CA PRO A 104 18.48 -5.88 -6.35
C PRO A 104 17.58 -5.92 -5.11
N LEU A 105 16.26 -5.94 -5.30
CA LEU A 105 15.30 -5.94 -4.18
C LEU A 105 15.45 -7.15 -3.26
N ASP A 106 15.70 -8.33 -3.82
CA ASP A 106 15.93 -9.54 -3.03
C ASP A 106 17.14 -9.39 -2.10
N ARG A 107 18.20 -8.70 -2.56
CA ARG A 107 19.36 -8.37 -1.73
C ARG A 107 19.00 -7.41 -0.62
N LEU A 108 18.26 -6.33 -0.90
CA LEU A 108 17.78 -5.38 0.12
C LEU A 108 16.91 -6.08 1.17
N ILE A 109 15.95 -6.92 0.74
CA ILE A 109 15.09 -7.70 1.63
C ILE A 109 15.94 -8.62 2.52
N ASN A 110 16.91 -9.32 1.94
CA ASN A 110 17.81 -10.19 2.69
C ASN A 110 18.70 -9.44 3.70
N MET A 111 19.06 -8.18 3.43
CA MET A 111 19.77 -7.34 4.41
C MET A 111 18.94 -7.11 5.67
N THR A 112 17.61 -6.93 5.54
CA THR A 112 16.67 -6.77 6.69
C THR A 112 16.58 -7.98 7.62
N ALA A 113 17.26 -9.08 7.30
CA ALA A 113 17.33 -10.29 8.11
C ALA A 113 18.77 -10.73 8.41
N SER A 114 19.76 -9.89 8.09
CA SER A 114 21.19 -10.24 8.14
C SER A 114 22.01 -9.26 9.00
N MET A 115 21.46 -8.77 10.11
CA MET A 115 22.09 -7.71 10.93
C MET A 115 22.89 -8.22 12.14
N GLU A 116 22.92 -9.53 12.40
CA GLU A 116 23.57 -10.13 13.59
C GLU A 116 25.06 -9.74 13.75
N HIS A 117 25.76 -9.48 12.64
CA HIS A 117 27.18 -9.15 12.63
C HIS A 117 27.47 -7.68 12.31
N CYS A 118 26.43 -6.85 12.33
CA CYS A 118 26.54 -5.40 12.16
C CYS A 118 27.05 -4.76 13.45
N GLN A 119 27.98 -3.81 13.32
CA GLN A 119 28.51 -3.02 14.42
C GLN A 119 28.48 -1.54 14.04
N ILE A 120 28.14 -0.70 15.01
CA ILE A 120 28.02 0.75 14.82
C ILE A 120 28.86 1.47 15.88
N ALA A 121 29.75 2.34 15.44
CA ALA A 121 30.43 3.31 16.28
C ALA A 121 29.77 4.69 16.09
N TYR A 122 28.77 4.98 16.93
CA TYR A 122 27.96 6.21 16.86
C TYR A 122 28.75 7.51 16.99
N GLU A 123 29.93 7.48 17.61
CA GLU A 123 30.77 8.66 17.84
C GLU A 123 31.73 8.94 16.65
N ALA A 124 31.81 8.04 15.67
CA ALA A 124 32.76 8.10 14.57
C ALA A 124 32.11 8.58 13.26
N HIS A 125 32.43 9.79 12.83
CA HIS A 125 31.89 10.40 11.60
C HIS A 125 32.96 10.72 10.54
N ASP A 126 34.23 10.51 10.87
CA ASP A 126 35.38 10.69 10.00
C ASP A 126 36.53 9.77 10.44
N ASP A 127 37.59 9.71 9.64
CA ASP A 127 38.74 8.83 9.93
C ASP A 127 39.44 9.22 11.25
N GLU A 128 39.40 10.49 11.67
CA GLU A 128 40.00 10.94 12.94
C GLU A 128 39.22 10.43 14.16
N SER A 129 37.90 10.66 14.20
CA SER A 129 37.01 10.19 15.26
C SER A 129 36.94 8.66 15.31
N LEU A 130 36.99 7.99 14.15
CA LEU A 130 37.09 6.54 14.08
C LEU A 130 38.40 6.02 14.68
N GLY A 131 39.55 6.61 14.30
CA GLY A 131 40.83 6.18 14.84
C GLY A 131 40.94 6.39 16.34
N LYS A 132 40.33 7.45 16.86
CA LYS A 132 40.19 7.69 18.29
C LYS A 132 39.34 6.61 18.96
N PHE A 133 38.16 6.30 18.41
CA PHE A 133 37.29 5.22 18.90
C PHE A 133 38.04 3.89 18.98
N TYR A 134 38.77 3.52 17.92
CA TYR A 134 39.55 2.29 17.87
C TYR A 134 40.69 2.26 18.90
N ALA A 135 41.42 3.36 19.05
CA ALA A 135 42.52 3.46 20.00
C ALA A 135 42.02 3.40 21.46
N GLU A 136 40.97 4.15 21.81
CA GLU A 136 40.45 4.23 23.17
C GLU A 136 39.75 2.94 23.64
N ASN A 137 39.16 2.18 22.71
CA ASN A 137 38.51 0.90 23.02
C ASN A 137 39.46 -0.32 22.94
N GLY A 138 40.77 -0.10 22.72
CA GLY A 138 41.77 -1.17 22.68
C GLY A 138 41.64 -2.09 21.45
N PHE A 139 41.10 -1.57 20.34
CA PHE A 139 40.97 -2.33 19.09
C PHE A 139 42.20 -2.24 18.19
N VAL A 140 43.26 -1.55 18.64
CA VAL A 140 44.56 -1.45 17.96
C VAL A 140 45.62 -2.13 18.85
N PRO A 141 45.88 -3.43 18.69
CA PRO A 141 46.76 -4.19 19.58
C PRO A 141 48.19 -3.62 19.71
N GLN A 142 48.64 -2.90 18.69
CA GLN A 142 49.95 -2.22 18.70
C GLN A 142 50.04 -1.12 19.77
N LEU A 143 48.90 -0.61 20.27
CA LEU A 143 48.81 0.44 21.28
C LEU A 143 48.66 -0.10 22.71
N ASP A 144 48.41 -1.40 22.90
CA ASP A 144 48.19 -2.02 24.23
C ASP A 144 49.37 -1.85 25.20
N SER A 145 50.57 -1.66 24.66
CA SER A 145 51.81 -1.49 25.42
C SER A 145 52.32 -0.05 25.48
N VAL A 146 51.56 0.89 24.90
CA VAL A 146 51.95 2.30 24.77
C VAL A 146 51.40 3.09 25.98
N PRO A 147 52.23 3.88 26.69
CA PRO A 147 51.76 4.71 27.81
C PRO A 147 50.75 5.79 27.39
N ASP A 148 49.75 6.07 28.25
CA ASP A 148 48.65 7.03 27.98
C ASP A 148 49.11 8.42 27.53
N ASN A 149 50.27 8.89 28.02
CA ASN A 149 50.80 10.20 27.64
C ASN A 149 51.24 10.30 26.16
N ILE A 150 51.37 9.17 25.46
CA ILE A 150 51.69 9.10 24.04
C ILE A 150 50.41 9.19 23.18
N TYR A 151 49.22 8.89 23.71
CA TYR A 151 47.97 8.94 22.95
C TYR A 151 47.70 10.33 22.35
N ALA A 152 48.08 11.40 23.06
CA ALA A 152 47.98 12.78 22.57
C ALA A 152 48.85 13.10 21.34
N TRP A 153 49.75 12.19 20.93
CA TRP A 153 50.66 12.35 19.79
C TRP A 153 50.35 11.36 18.65
N LEU A 154 49.31 10.53 18.80
CA LEU A 154 48.90 9.59 17.75
C LEU A 154 48.22 10.32 16.61
N ASP A 155 48.45 9.81 15.40
CA ASP A 155 47.75 10.23 14.18
C ASP A 155 46.46 9.41 14.07
N PHE A 156 45.40 9.88 14.72
CA PHE A 156 44.12 9.16 14.75
C PHE A 156 43.48 9.08 13.36
N GLU A 157 43.62 10.12 12.52
CA GLU A 157 43.13 10.09 11.14
C GLU A 157 43.74 8.92 10.37
N LYS A 158 45.06 8.72 10.48
CA LYS A 158 45.71 7.57 9.85
C LYS A 158 45.23 6.23 10.40
N ILE A 159 45.06 6.12 11.72
CA ILE A 159 44.57 4.88 12.35
C ILE A 159 43.17 4.54 11.84
N GLY A 160 42.23 5.49 11.90
CA GLY A 160 40.86 5.22 11.49
C GLY A 160 40.75 4.93 10.01
N LYS A 161 41.54 5.61 9.16
CA LYS A 161 41.61 5.29 7.74
C LYS A 161 42.09 3.85 7.48
N GLU A 162 43.17 3.42 8.15
CA GLU A 162 43.69 2.05 8.02
C GLU A 162 42.66 1.01 8.49
N MET A 163 41.94 1.27 9.60
CA MET A 163 40.87 0.40 10.08
C MET A 163 39.73 0.32 9.08
N ARG A 164 39.21 1.48 8.63
CA ARG A 164 38.10 1.56 7.69
C ARG A 164 38.38 0.86 6.37
N GLU A 165 39.56 1.09 5.78
CA GLU A 165 39.96 0.44 4.54
C GLU A 165 40.20 -1.06 4.73
N GLY A 166 40.62 -1.49 5.92
CA GLY A 166 40.87 -2.88 6.26
C GLY A 166 39.59 -3.71 6.44
N GLU A 167 38.57 -3.13 7.07
CA GLU A 167 37.30 -3.83 7.35
C GLU A 167 36.19 -3.54 6.33
N GLY A 168 36.33 -2.46 5.56
CA GLY A 168 35.40 -2.11 4.48
C GLY A 168 34.08 -1.52 4.94
N GLY A 169 33.99 -1.03 6.18
CA GLY A 169 32.83 -0.29 6.67
C GLY A 169 32.75 1.14 6.11
N VAL A 170 31.67 1.83 6.43
CA VAL A 170 31.27 3.11 5.85
C VAL A 170 30.80 4.10 6.90
N PHE A 171 31.00 5.40 6.64
CA PHE A 171 30.39 6.45 7.45
C PHE A 171 28.96 6.71 6.96
N THR A 172 28.01 6.75 7.89
CA THR A 172 26.63 7.20 7.70
C THR A 172 26.38 8.46 8.55
N PRO A 173 25.25 9.15 8.38
CA PRO A 173 24.86 10.26 9.26
C PRO A 173 24.82 9.87 10.75
N HIS A 174 24.61 8.58 11.04
CA HIS A 174 24.46 8.03 12.39
C HIS A 174 25.77 7.50 12.99
N GLY A 175 26.86 7.41 12.22
CA GLY A 175 28.16 6.97 12.72
C GLY A 175 28.88 6.06 11.73
N TYR A 176 29.86 5.31 12.21
CA TYR A 176 30.60 4.35 11.40
C TYR A 176 29.98 2.96 11.50
N VAL A 177 29.59 2.37 10.37
CA VAL A 177 28.97 1.04 10.31
C VAL A 177 29.88 0.06 9.61
N VAL A 178 30.04 -1.13 10.20
CA VAL A 178 30.72 -2.27 9.58
C VAL A 178 29.85 -3.52 9.70
N GLN A 179 29.77 -4.29 8.61
CA GLN A 179 29.11 -5.58 8.56
C GLN A 179 30.12 -6.66 8.15
N ASN A 180 30.44 -7.54 9.10
CA ASN A 180 31.41 -8.62 8.91
C ASN A 180 30.76 -9.96 8.51
N GLY A 181 29.42 -10.01 8.50
CA GLY A 181 28.63 -11.19 8.16
C GLY A 181 28.34 -11.37 6.67
N ILE A 182 27.94 -12.58 6.30
CA ILE A 182 27.36 -12.86 4.98
C ILE A 182 25.88 -12.47 5.01
N ILE A 183 25.42 -11.74 3.99
CA ILE A 183 23.98 -11.53 3.79
C ILE A 183 23.34 -12.88 3.44
N ALA A 184 22.54 -13.39 4.37
CA ALA A 184 21.86 -14.66 4.22
C ALA A 184 20.80 -14.55 3.12
N ARG A 185 20.74 -15.54 2.23
CA ARG A 185 19.74 -15.61 1.16
C ARG A 185 18.48 -16.34 1.67
N LEU A 186 17.71 -15.65 2.50
CA LEU A 186 16.48 -16.16 3.10
C LEU A 186 15.26 -15.91 2.20
N TYR A 187 15.27 -14.82 1.45
CA TYR A 187 14.26 -14.43 0.47
C TYR A 187 14.79 -14.62 -0.95
N GLN A 188 13.92 -15.10 -1.85
CA GLN A 188 14.18 -15.18 -3.29
C GLN A 188 13.19 -14.33 -4.08
N SER A 189 13.66 -13.74 -5.18
CA SER A 189 12.82 -12.85 -5.98
C SER A 189 11.55 -13.56 -6.46
N GLY A 190 10.42 -12.86 -6.34
CA GLY A 190 9.09 -13.35 -6.66
C GLY A 190 8.33 -14.01 -5.50
N GLU A 191 8.98 -14.34 -4.37
CA GLU A 191 8.30 -14.95 -3.22
C GLU A 191 7.22 -14.05 -2.61
N ALA A 192 7.38 -12.73 -2.71
CA ALA A 192 6.37 -11.77 -2.24
C ALA A 192 5.17 -11.62 -3.17
N VAL A 193 5.23 -12.13 -4.41
CA VAL A 193 4.13 -12.01 -5.37
C VAL A 193 3.03 -13.00 -4.98
N PRO A 194 1.81 -12.54 -4.66
CA PRO A 194 0.72 -13.43 -4.27
C PRO A 194 0.37 -14.41 -5.39
N ALA A 195 0.23 -15.70 -5.06
CA ALA A 195 -0.23 -16.71 -6.00
C ALA A 195 -1.73 -16.63 -6.26
N GLU A 196 -2.50 -16.19 -5.27
CA GLU A 196 -3.95 -16.05 -5.32
C GLU A 196 -4.35 -14.74 -4.63
N LYS A 197 -5.56 -14.26 -4.96
CA LYS A 197 -6.19 -13.17 -4.20
C LYS A 197 -6.45 -13.60 -2.76
N PRO A 198 -6.61 -12.64 -1.82
CA PRO A 198 -7.07 -12.95 -0.48
C PRO A 198 -8.36 -13.79 -0.48
N ASP A 199 -8.49 -14.69 0.49
CA ASP A 199 -9.63 -15.60 0.67
C ASP A 199 -10.80 -14.97 1.46
N TYR A 200 -10.69 -13.69 1.78
CA TYR A 200 -11.67 -12.85 2.46
C TYR A 200 -12.03 -11.65 1.59
N THR A 201 -13.18 -11.02 1.81
CA THR A 201 -13.51 -9.72 1.19
C THR A 201 -13.46 -8.56 2.17
N VAL A 202 -13.60 -8.86 3.47
CA VAL A 202 -13.36 -7.93 4.57
C VAL A 202 -12.56 -8.71 5.61
N LEU A 203 -11.47 -8.12 6.10
CA LEU A 203 -10.67 -8.66 7.19
C LEU A 203 -10.89 -7.77 8.41
N LEU A 204 -11.38 -8.36 9.49
CA LEU A 204 -11.55 -7.69 10.76
C LEU A 204 -10.43 -8.10 11.72
N HIS A 205 -9.85 -7.11 12.40
CA HIS A 205 -9.10 -7.33 13.63
C HIS A 205 -10.09 -7.36 14.80
N VAL A 206 -10.01 -8.41 15.60
CA VAL A 206 -10.90 -8.65 16.75
C VAL A 206 -10.05 -8.57 18.01
N THR A 207 -10.51 -7.77 18.97
CA THR A 207 -9.95 -7.67 20.32
C THR A 207 -11.06 -7.78 21.35
N LYS A 208 -10.68 -8.00 22.61
CA LYS A 208 -11.63 -7.89 23.71
C LYS A 208 -12.00 -6.43 23.94
N GLY A 209 -13.29 -6.13 24.08
CA GLY A 209 -13.79 -4.79 24.34
C GLY A 209 -13.26 -4.22 25.65
N ARG A 210 -12.91 -2.92 25.66
CA ARG A 210 -12.38 -2.25 26.85
C ARG A 210 -13.51 -1.77 27.75
N PHE A 211 -13.79 -2.49 28.82
CA PHE A 211 -14.88 -2.20 29.77
C PHE A 211 -14.48 -1.31 30.96
N ASN A 212 -13.50 -0.42 30.80
CA ASN A 212 -12.96 0.45 31.88
C ASN A 212 -12.52 -0.30 33.17
N ASP A 213 -12.24 -1.60 33.06
CA ASP A 213 -11.68 -2.43 34.12
C ASP A 213 -10.32 -2.99 33.69
N PRO A 214 -9.20 -2.47 34.23
CA PRO A 214 -7.85 -2.91 33.87
C PRO A 214 -7.57 -4.40 34.19
N GLU A 215 -8.34 -5.03 35.08
CA GLU A 215 -8.19 -6.46 35.39
C GLU A 215 -8.92 -7.36 34.39
N TYR A 216 -9.83 -6.81 33.59
CA TYR A 216 -10.62 -7.54 32.59
C TYR A 216 -10.05 -7.44 31.16
N ASP A 217 -9.18 -6.46 30.92
CA ASP A 217 -8.51 -6.21 29.64
C ASP A 217 -7.39 -7.24 29.40
N ASN A 218 -7.19 -7.61 28.14
CA ASN A 218 -6.10 -8.49 27.73
C ASN A 218 -5.52 -8.05 26.38
N ASP A 219 -4.30 -8.49 26.08
CA ASP A 219 -3.63 -8.18 24.81
C ASP A 219 -3.93 -9.22 23.71
N LEU A 220 -4.95 -10.07 23.91
CA LEU A 220 -5.30 -11.10 22.93
C LEU A 220 -6.02 -10.46 21.75
N SER A 221 -5.60 -10.84 20.56
CA SER A 221 -6.26 -10.41 19.33
C SER A 221 -6.20 -11.49 18.27
N THR A 222 -7.15 -11.45 17.35
CA THR A 222 -7.21 -12.38 16.22
C THR A 222 -7.74 -11.69 14.97
N LEU A 223 -7.64 -12.37 13.83
CA LEU A 223 -8.14 -11.90 12.55
C LEU A 223 -9.36 -12.74 12.15
N LEU A 224 -10.47 -12.07 11.85
CA LEU A 224 -11.69 -12.69 11.37
C LEU A 224 -11.89 -12.35 9.88
N LYS A 225 -11.87 -13.41 9.06
CA LYS A 225 -12.07 -13.33 7.61
C LYS A 225 -13.55 -13.35 7.28
N LEU A 226 -14.06 -12.34 6.61
CA LEU A 226 -15.46 -12.26 6.19
C LEU A 226 -15.63 -12.46 4.67
N PRO A 227 -16.81 -12.91 4.22
CA PRO A 227 -17.92 -13.41 5.03
C PRO A 227 -17.61 -14.75 5.68
N THR A 228 -18.22 -15.00 6.84
CA THR A 228 -18.05 -16.24 7.59
C THR A 228 -19.33 -16.66 8.32
N GLY A 229 -19.38 -17.90 8.79
CA GLY A 229 -20.47 -18.41 9.62
C GLY A 229 -20.27 -18.12 11.11
N ASP A 230 -21.32 -18.38 11.89
CA ASP A 230 -21.32 -18.17 13.34
C ASP A 230 -20.22 -18.98 14.05
N GLN A 231 -19.85 -20.15 13.52
CA GLN A 231 -18.84 -21.02 14.12
C GLN A 231 -17.47 -20.34 14.18
N GLU A 232 -17.02 -19.73 13.08
CA GLU A 232 -15.75 -19.01 13.01
C GLU A 232 -15.80 -17.72 13.83
N LEU A 233 -16.95 -17.03 13.88
CA LEU A 233 -17.14 -15.87 14.76
C LEU A 233 -16.93 -16.26 16.23
N PHE A 234 -17.61 -17.31 16.71
CA PHE A 234 -17.46 -17.78 18.09
C PHE A 234 -16.05 -18.31 18.38
N HIS A 235 -15.35 -18.82 17.36
CA HIS A 235 -13.94 -19.17 17.50
C HIS A 235 -13.09 -17.92 17.76
N ALA A 236 -13.28 -16.86 16.98
CA ALA A 236 -12.55 -15.60 17.16
C ALA A 236 -12.83 -14.96 18.53
N VAL A 237 -14.10 -14.93 18.95
CA VAL A 237 -14.52 -14.45 20.30
C VAL A 237 -13.77 -15.21 21.41
N LYS A 238 -13.64 -16.54 21.26
CA LYS A 238 -12.93 -17.37 22.24
C LYS A 238 -11.42 -17.12 22.22
N GLU A 239 -10.82 -16.88 21.07
CA GLU A 239 -9.37 -16.59 20.97
C GLU A 239 -8.97 -15.30 21.67
N VAL A 240 -9.87 -14.32 21.73
CA VAL A 240 -9.67 -13.06 22.47
C VAL A 240 -10.15 -13.13 23.92
N ASP A 241 -10.59 -14.30 24.39
CA ASP A 241 -11.12 -14.52 25.75
C ASP A 241 -12.30 -13.59 26.10
N ALA A 242 -13.15 -13.31 25.10
CA ALA A 242 -14.42 -12.62 25.29
C ALA A 242 -15.55 -13.64 25.54
N ALA A 243 -16.59 -13.23 26.29
CA ALA A 243 -17.71 -14.12 26.57
C ALA A 243 -18.71 -14.22 25.40
N SER A 244 -18.80 -13.16 24.58
CA SER A 244 -19.72 -13.07 23.45
C SER A 244 -19.22 -12.06 22.40
N PRO A 245 -19.80 -12.03 21.19
CA PRO A 245 -19.47 -11.04 20.16
C PRO A 245 -19.66 -9.58 20.64
N GLU A 246 -20.65 -9.32 21.50
CA GLU A 246 -20.90 -7.99 22.07
C GLU A 246 -19.80 -7.56 23.06
N GLU A 247 -18.97 -8.49 23.52
CA GLU A 247 -17.76 -8.22 24.31
C GLU A 247 -16.50 -8.04 23.46
N CYS A 248 -16.63 -8.03 22.13
CA CYS A 248 -15.51 -7.82 21.22
C CYS A 248 -15.54 -6.40 20.63
N ALA A 249 -14.36 -5.86 20.36
CA ALA A 249 -14.19 -4.73 19.46
C ALA A 249 -13.72 -5.24 18.10
N PHE A 250 -14.27 -4.67 17.03
CA PHE A 250 -13.97 -5.05 15.65
C PHE A 250 -13.47 -3.84 14.88
N THR A 251 -12.35 -3.99 14.20
CA THR A 251 -11.77 -2.95 13.33
C THR A 251 -11.50 -3.53 11.96
N ALA A 252 -11.94 -2.85 10.89
CA ALA A 252 -11.60 -3.29 9.54
C ALA A 252 -10.14 -2.96 9.22
N VAL A 253 -9.36 -3.98 8.84
CA VAL A 253 -7.94 -3.82 8.50
C VAL A 253 -7.64 -4.04 7.03
N ASP A 254 -8.54 -4.70 6.29
CA ASP A 254 -8.45 -4.84 4.83
C ASP A 254 -9.84 -5.07 4.23
N CYS A 255 -10.10 -4.58 3.03
CA CYS A 255 -11.40 -4.69 2.37
C CYS A 255 -11.26 -4.65 0.85
N THR A 256 -12.00 -5.51 0.13
CA THR A 256 -12.05 -5.52 -1.34
C THR A 256 -12.45 -4.18 -1.93
N VAL A 257 -13.19 -3.35 -1.18
CA VAL A 257 -13.49 -1.96 -1.50
C VAL A 257 -12.87 -1.08 -0.41
N PRO A 258 -11.58 -0.69 -0.50
CA PRO A 258 -10.87 -0.01 0.58
C PRO A 258 -11.56 1.27 1.09
N ARG A 259 -12.28 2.00 0.21
CA ARG A 259 -13.08 3.18 0.60
C ARG A 259 -14.15 2.91 1.68
N LEU A 260 -14.52 1.65 1.92
CA LEU A 260 -15.48 1.27 2.95
C LEU A 260 -14.83 0.94 4.30
N MET A 261 -13.50 0.84 4.41
CA MET A 261 -12.84 0.38 5.65
C MET A 261 -13.14 1.27 6.86
N GLU A 262 -13.00 2.60 6.71
CA GLU A 262 -13.30 3.56 7.77
C GLU A 262 -14.77 3.46 8.18
N LYS A 263 -15.68 3.44 7.20
CA LYS A 263 -17.11 3.32 7.44
C LYS A 263 -17.52 2.02 8.13
N ILE A 264 -16.89 0.90 7.79
CA ILE A 264 -17.12 -0.38 8.45
C ILE A 264 -16.67 -0.29 9.91
N THR A 265 -15.49 0.27 10.17
CA THR A 265 -14.95 0.44 11.53
C THR A 265 -15.85 1.36 12.36
N ASP A 266 -16.22 2.53 11.83
CA ASP A 266 -17.05 3.52 12.53
C ASP A 266 -18.42 2.95 12.89
N GLU A 267 -19.07 2.22 11.98
CA GLU A 267 -20.38 1.62 12.22
C GLU A 267 -20.29 0.48 13.25
N LEU A 268 -19.22 -0.32 13.22
CA LEU A 268 -18.97 -1.37 14.22
C LEU A 268 -18.74 -0.77 15.61
N GLU A 269 -17.98 0.32 15.71
CA GLU A 269 -17.75 1.03 16.96
C GLU A 269 -19.05 1.69 17.48
N ALA A 270 -19.77 2.41 16.62
CA ALA A 270 -21.00 3.12 16.99
C ALA A 270 -22.11 2.18 17.50
N THR A 271 -22.14 0.93 17.00
CA THR A 271 -23.14 -0.06 17.36
C THR A 271 -22.65 -1.09 18.39
N ASN A 272 -21.44 -0.93 18.94
CA ASN A 272 -20.79 -1.92 19.81
C ASN A 272 -20.79 -3.33 19.21
N GLY A 273 -20.55 -3.43 17.89
CA GLY A 273 -20.52 -4.70 17.16
C GLY A 273 -21.89 -5.21 16.69
N ASP A 274 -23.01 -4.58 17.05
CA ASP A 274 -24.35 -5.05 16.64
C ASP A 274 -24.56 -5.04 15.11
N CYS A 275 -23.83 -4.20 14.38
CA CYS A 275 -23.88 -4.18 12.91
C CYS A 275 -23.03 -5.27 12.23
N TYR A 276 -22.41 -6.19 12.97
CA TYR A 276 -21.62 -7.30 12.41
C TYR A 276 -22.38 -8.06 11.30
N GLY A 277 -23.67 -8.32 11.50
CA GLY A 277 -24.50 -9.01 10.51
C GLY A 277 -24.53 -8.30 9.15
N LEU A 278 -24.62 -6.97 9.17
CA LEU A 278 -24.59 -6.13 7.97
C LEU A 278 -23.22 -6.17 7.29
N VAL A 279 -22.13 -6.07 8.06
CA VAL A 279 -20.75 -6.17 7.53
C VAL A 279 -20.51 -7.54 6.89
N ASN A 280 -21.00 -8.62 7.53
CA ASN A 280 -20.90 -9.98 7.02
C ASN A 280 -21.74 -10.17 5.75
N GLU A 281 -22.92 -9.57 5.66
CA GLU A 281 -23.75 -9.58 4.45
C GLU A 281 -23.08 -8.82 3.29
N LEU A 282 -22.54 -7.63 3.56
CA LEU A 282 -21.76 -6.87 2.58
C LEU A 282 -20.57 -7.68 2.07
N ALA A 283 -19.82 -8.30 2.97
CA ALA A 283 -18.73 -9.18 2.59
C ALA A 283 -19.25 -10.36 1.71
N GLY A 284 -20.41 -10.92 2.06
CA GLY A 284 -21.16 -11.89 1.25
C GLY A 284 -21.38 -11.44 -0.19
N GLN A 285 -21.97 -10.26 -0.33
CA GLN A 285 -22.29 -9.70 -1.64
C GLN A 285 -21.04 -9.33 -2.44
N LEU A 286 -20.00 -8.78 -1.81
CA LEU A 286 -18.71 -8.54 -2.47
C LEU A 286 -18.09 -9.85 -2.97
N ARG A 287 -18.18 -10.95 -2.20
CA ARG A 287 -17.68 -12.27 -2.64
C ARG A 287 -18.46 -12.80 -3.84
N HIS A 288 -19.77 -12.56 -3.89
CA HIS A 288 -20.58 -12.90 -5.05
C HIS A 288 -20.15 -12.08 -6.28
N LEU A 289 -19.99 -10.77 -6.13
CA LEU A 289 -19.54 -9.88 -7.20
C LEU A 289 -18.14 -10.23 -7.72
N ASP A 290 -17.21 -10.65 -6.86
CA ASP A 290 -15.85 -11.02 -7.32
C ASP A 290 -15.90 -12.22 -8.27
N ARG A 291 -16.80 -13.19 -8.02
CA ARG A 291 -17.01 -14.35 -8.89
C ARG A 291 -17.61 -13.98 -10.25
N GLU A 292 -18.50 -12.98 -10.28
CA GLU A 292 -19.17 -12.51 -11.49
C GLU A 292 -18.38 -11.40 -12.21
N GLY A 293 -17.23 -10.96 -11.66
CA GLY A 293 -16.44 -9.84 -12.20
C GLY A 293 -17.06 -8.46 -11.99
N GLY A 294 -18.00 -8.33 -11.05
CA GLY A 294 -18.74 -7.09 -10.74
C GLY A 294 -18.04 -6.14 -9.76
N ILE A 295 -16.95 -6.57 -9.11
CA ILE A 295 -16.22 -5.73 -8.13
C ILE A 295 -15.80 -4.36 -8.69
N PRO A 296 -15.20 -4.24 -9.90
CA PRO A 296 -14.85 -2.94 -10.44
C PRO A 296 -16.04 -1.99 -10.59
N VAL A 297 -17.22 -2.52 -10.95
CA VAL A 297 -18.46 -1.73 -11.05
C VAL A 297 -18.92 -1.27 -9.67
N CYS A 298 -18.89 -2.15 -8.67
CA CYS A 298 -19.20 -1.79 -7.29
C CYS A 298 -18.28 -0.69 -6.75
N LYS A 299 -16.96 -0.83 -6.94
CA LYS A 299 -15.99 0.21 -6.57
C LYS A 299 -16.29 1.55 -7.24
N ALA A 300 -16.63 1.55 -8.53
CA ALA A 300 -17.02 2.74 -9.28
C ALA A 300 -18.34 3.35 -8.77
N MET A 301 -19.33 2.54 -8.42
CA MET A 301 -20.59 2.99 -7.85
C MET A 301 -20.40 3.64 -6.48
N ILE A 302 -19.67 2.96 -5.57
CA ILE A 302 -19.30 3.54 -4.27
C ILE A 302 -18.50 4.83 -4.47
N ALA A 303 -17.64 4.89 -5.48
CA ALA A 303 -16.85 6.09 -5.73
C ALA A 303 -17.64 7.27 -6.31
N ALA A 304 -18.71 7.00 -7.05
CA ALA A 304 -19.62 8.00 -7.61
C ALA A 304 -20.73 8.41 -6.64
N ALA A 305 -20.91 7.69 -5.54
CA ALA A 305 -21.88 8.00 -4.51
C ALA A 305 -21.43 9.21 -3.66
N PRO A 306 -22.36 9.90 -2.97
CA PRO A 306 -22.02 10.89 -1.97
C PRO A 306 -21.12 10.30 -0.87
N ASP A 307 -20.21 11.10 -0.30
CA ASP A 307 -19.29 10.61 0.74
C ASP A 307 -20.00 10.19 2.05
N ASP A 308 -21.23 10.65 2.25
CA ASP A 308 -22.04 10.42 3.45
C ASP A 308 -22.92 9.16 3.39
N ILE A 309 -22.73 8.27 2.41
CA ILE A 309 -23.53 7.03 2.32
C ILE A 309 -23.44 6.19 3.59
N SER A 310 -24.54 5.57 4.03
CA SER A 310 -24.48 4.59 5.12
C SER A 310 -23.88 3.25 4.66
N LEU A 311 -23.59 2.35 5.60
CA LEU A 311 -23.13 1.01 5.25
C LEU A 311 -24.26 0.18 4.58
N ASP A 312 -25.52 0.36 5.00
CA ASP A 312 -26.69 -0.21 4.32
C ASP A 312 -26.81 0.30 2.88
N GLU A 313 -26.60 1.59 2.66
CA GLU A 313 -26.62 2.18 1.32
C GLU A 313 -25.48 1.62 0.44
N ALA A 314 -24.30 1.39 1.02
CA ALA A 314 -23.20 0.74 0.31
C ALA A 314 -23.55 -0.70 -0.08
N LEU A 315 -24.24 -1.44 0.79
CA LEU A 315 -24.75 -2.79 0.49
C LEU A 315 -25.82 -2.76 -0.62
N ASP A 316 -26.77 -1.83 -0.56
CA ASP A 316 -27.78 -1.62 -1.59
C ASP A 316 -27.15 -1.33 -2.96
N LEU A 317 -26.07 -0.54 -3.00
CA LEU A 317 -25.31 -0.29 -4.23
C LEU A 317 -24.60 -1.55 -4.73
N ALA A 318 -24.03 -2.36 -3.83
CA ALA A 318 -23.41 -3.63 -4.19
C ALA A 318 -24.42 -4.63 -4.77
N TYR A 319 -25.66 -4.66 -4.28
CA TYR A 319 -26.73 -5.47 -4.87
C TYR A 319 -27.17 -5.00 -6.25
N GLN A 320 -27.01 -3.70 -6.56
CA GLN A 320 -27.42 -3.09 -7.82
C GLN A 320 -26.27 -2.96 -8.83
N ALA A 321 -25.12 -3.60 -8.59
CA ALA A 321 -23.94 -3.44 -9.45
C ALA A 321 -24.14 -3.96 -10.89
N ASP A 322 -24.99 -4.96 -11.10
CA ASP A 322 -25.33 -5.53 -12.41
C ASP A 322 -26.14 -4.58 -13.31
N GLU A 323 -26.81 -3.61 -12.70
CA GLU A 323 -27.56 -2.53 -13.35
C GLU A 323 -26.66 -1.46 -14.00
N PHE A 324 -25.34 -1.57 -13.82
CA PHE A 324 -24.36 -0.66 -14.38
C PHE A 324 -23.33 -1.40 -15.24
N SER A 325 -22.62 -0.64 -16.06
CA SER A 325 -21.45 -1.10 -16.80
C SER A 325 -20.31 -0.12 -16.63
N LEU A 326 -19.07 -0.64 -16.60
CA LEU A 326 -17.88 0.17 -16.43
C LEU A 326 -17.01 0.11 -17.69
N LEU A 327 -16.77 1.27 -18.30
CA LEU A 327 -15.81 1.44 -19.38
C LEU A 327 -14.45 1.81 -18.78
N ARG A 328 -13.66 0.79 -18.41
CA ARG A 328 -12.37 0.98 -17.73
C ARG A 328 -11.36 1.78 -18.57
N GLU A 329 -11.33 1.55 -19.88
CA GLU A 329 -10.38 2.23 -20.79
C GLU A 329 -10.77 3.69 -21.10
N ALA A 330 -11.96 4.15 -20.70
CA ALA A 330 -12.37 5.54 -20.85
C ALA A 330 -12.10 6.30 -19.55
N ALA A 331 -11.23 7.31 -19.61
CA ALA A 331 -10.89 8.15 -18.47
C ALA A 331 -11.52 9.55 -18.55
N THR A 332 -11.83 10.01 -19.77
CA THR A 332 -12.39 11.35 -20.00
C THR A 332 -13.71 11.30 -20.77
N PRO A 333 -14.51 12.40 -20.73
CA PRO A 333 -15.67 12.54 -21.61
C PRO A 333 -15.32 12.35 -23.09
N ALA A 334 -14.12 12.82 -23.52
CA ALA A 334 -13.66 12.62 -24.88
C ALA A 334 -13.43 11.14 -25.22
N ASP A 335 -12.90 10.33 -24.29
CA ASP A 335 -12.71 8.89 -24.49
C ASP A 335 -14.04 8.15 -24.54
N TYR A 336 -15.00 8.57 -23.72
CA TYR A 336 -16.36 8.04 -23.77
C TYR A 336 -17.03 8.34 -25.12
N ALA A 337 -16.96 9.60 -25.58
CA ALA A 337 -17.44 9.98 -26.90
C ALA A 337 -16.79 9.14 -28.01
N LYS A 338 -15.45 8.98 -28.00
CA LYS A 338 -14.73 8.13 -28.96
C LYS A 338 -15.25 6.69 -28.92
N THR A 339 -15.50 6.14 -27.74
CA THR A 339 -16.02 4.78 -27.54
C THR A 339 -17.44 4.61 -28.11
N GLU A 340 -18.34 5.56 -27.87
CA GLU A 340 -19.70 5.52 -28.40
C GLU A 340 -19.72 5.75 -29.92
N LEU A 341 -18.96 6.73 -30.41
CA LEU A 341 -18.87 7.05 -31.84
C LEU A 341 -18.22 5.92 -32.65
N ALA A 342 -17.34 5.11 -32.05
CA ALA A 342 -16.77 3.94 -32.70
C ALA A 342 -17.82 2.88 -33.08
N LYS A 343 -18.98 2.87 -32.40
CA LYS A 343 -20.12 1.99 -32.71
C LYS A 343 -20.93 2.48 -33.92
N CYS A 344 -20.76 3.74 -34.31
CA CYS A 344 -21.47 4.39 -35.41
C CYS A 344 -20.69 4.31 -36.73
N SER A 345 -21.41 4.15 -37.83
CA SER A 345 -20.82 4.21 -39.18
C SER A 345 -20.85 5.65 -39.71
N ILE A 346 -19.81 6.43 -39.40
CA ILE A 346 -19.66 7.82 -39.81
C ILE A 346 -18.50 7.93 -40.82
N PRO A 347 -18.73 8.37 -42.07
CA PRO A 347 -17.66 8.62 -43.03
C PRO A 347 -16.67 9.68 -42.53
N LEU A 348 -15.36 9.45 -42.72
CA LEU A 348 -14.27 10.35 -42.30
C LEU A 348 -14.31 10.71 -40.79
N LYS A 349 -14.74 9.78 -39.92
CA LYS A 349 -14.86 10.00 -38.48
C LYS A 349 -13.56 10.50 -37.84
N GLU A 350 -12.41 10.00 -38.29
CA GLU A 350 -11.10 10.42 -37.77
C GLU A 350 -10.79 11.88 -38.09
N GLU A 351 -11.22 12.39 -39.24
CA GLU A 351 -11.08 13.80 -39.61
C GLU A 351 -12.09 14.68 -38.88
N LEU A 352 -13.33 14.20 -38.76
CA LEU A 352 -14.42 14.89 -38.07
C LEU A 352 -14.12 15.12 -36.59
N PHE A 353 -13.44 14.16 -35.96
CA PHE A 353 -13.15 14.14 -34.53
C PHE A 353 -11.68 14.46 -34.20
N SER A 354 -10.97 15.11 -35.12
CA SER A 354 -9.55 15.46 -34.97
C SER A 354 -9.25 16.47 -33.85
N GLY A 355 -10.26 17.15 -33.31
CA GLY A 355 -10.12 18.07 -32.17
C GLY A 355 -10.68 17.50 -30.86
N ASP A 356 -9.81 17.29 -29.86
CA ASP A 356 -10.21 16.74 -28.56
C ASP A 356 -11.22 17.62 -27.80
N ALA A 357 -11.18 18.95 -27.98
CA ALA A 357 -12.11 19.86 -27.30
C ALA A 357 -13.58 19.66 -27.74
N ALA A 358 -13.81 19.41 -29.02
CA ALA A 358 -15.17 19.17 -29.53
C ALA A 358 -15.70 17.81 -29.07
N LEU A 359 -14.83 16.79 -29.04
CA LEU A 359 -15.14 15.47 -28.49
C LEU A 359 -15.43 15.51 -27.00
N HIS A 360 -14.68 16.32 -26.24
CA HIS A 360 -14.89 16.47 -24.81
C HIS A 360 -16.30 17.00 -24.52
N HIS A 361 -16.69 18.12 -25.15
CA HIS A 361 -18.01 18.70 -24.95
C HIS A 361 -19.14 17.77 -25.40
N TYR A 362 -18.98 17.10 -26.54
CA TYR A 362 -19.94 16.10 -26.99
C TYR A 362 -20.04 14.92 -26.01
N GLY A 363 -18.90 14.49 -25.47
CA GLY A 363 -18.80 13.48 -24.42
C GLY A 363 -19.57 13.85 -23.17
N GLU A 364 -19.43 15.08 -22.66
CA GLU A 364 -20.21 15.57 -21.52
C GLU A 364 -21.72 15.44 -21.79
N LYS A 365 -22.18 15.87 -22.98
CA LYS A 365 -23.60 15.76 -23.36
C LYS A 365 -24.08 14.32 -23.52
N LEU A 366 -23.23 13.43 -24.03
CA LEU A 366 -23.53 12.00 -24.07
C LEU A 366 -23.60 11.38 -22.68
N MET A 367 -22.71 11.78 -21.77
CA MET A 367 -22.71 11.30 -20.39
C MET A 367 -23.97 11.75 -19.66
N GLU A 368 -24.36 13.03 -19.79
CA GLU A 368 -25.64 13.55 -19.27
C GLU A 368 -26.83 12.72 -19.80
N HIS A 369 -26.88 12.45 -21.11
CA HIS A 369 -27.98 11.72 -21.75
C HIS A 369 -28.04 10.25 -21.33
N ASN A 370 -26.89 9.59 -21.23
CA ASN A 370 -26.79 8.15 -20.92
C ASN A 370 -26.67 7.88 -19.41
N LEU A 371 -26.79 8.91 -18.57
CA LEU A 371 -26.61 8.82 -17.11
C LEU A 371 -25.28 8.15 -16.75
N ALA A 372 -24.21 8.62 -17.38
CA ALA A 372 -22.86 8.14 -17.15
C ALA A 372 -22.07 9.11 -16.26
N SER A 373 -21.15 8.56 -15.46
CA SER A 373 -20.34 9.32 -14.50
C SER A 373 -18.88 8.91 -14.60
N ALA A 374 -17.98 9.88 -14.55
CA ALA A 374 -16.54 9.61 -14.47
C ALA A 374 -16.17 9.22 -13.04
N THR A 375 -15.32 8.20 -12.91
CA THR A 375 -14.83 7.71 -11.62
C THR A 375 -13.34 7.41 -11.74
N ASP A 376 -12.69 7.25 -10.59
CA ASP A 376 -11.31 6.76 -10.51
C ASP A 376 -11.11 5.38 -11.13
N TYR A 377 -12.17 4.66 -11.48
CA TYR A 377 -12.17 3.32 -12.09
C TYR A 377 -12.55 3.30 -13.59
N GLY A 378 -12.99 4.43 -14.14
CA GLY A 378 -13.41 4.61 -15.53
C GLY A 378 -14.76 5.29 -15.63
N ILE A 379 -15.39 5.22 -16.80
CA ILE A 379 -16.74 5.75 -17.01
C ILE A 379 -17.80 4.71 -16.63
N LEU A 380 -18.55 4.99 -15.58
CA LEU A 380 -19.68 4.19 -15.12
C LEU A 380 -20.93 4.59 -15.92
N VAL A 381 -21.64 3.63 -16.52
CA VAL A 381 -22.80 3.86 -17.38
C VAL A 381 -23.99 3.05 -16.86
N SER A 382 -25.11 3.73 -16.61
CA SER A 382 -26.38 3.10 -16.21
C SER A 382 -26.97 2.24 -17.34
N ARG A 383 -27.48 1.05 -17.01
CA ARG A 383 -28.21 0.19 -17.95
C ARG A 383 -29.73 0.32 -17.82
N ASN A 384 -30.22 0.74 -16.66
CA ASN A 384 -31.64 0.82 -16.34
C ASN A 384 -32.21 2.24 -16.32
N GLY A 385 -31.38 3.25 -16.60
CA GLY A 385 -31.81 4.64 -16.62
C GLY A 385 -31.92 5.27 -15.24
N ARG A 386 -31.27 4.70 -14.21
CA ARG A 386 -31.11 5.31 -12.88
C ARG A 386 -29.67 5.73 -12.63
N THR A 387 -29.47 6.89 -12.02
CA THR A 387 -28.15 7.30 -11.52
C THR A 387 -27.79 6.55 -10.24
N VAL A 388 -26.50 6.57 -9.85
CA VAL A 388 -26.06 6.01 -8.55
C VAL A 388 -26.83 6.64 -7.39
N GLU A 389 -27.01 7.95 -7.41
CA GLU A 389 -27.78 8.68 -6.39
C GLU A 389 -29.25 8.24 -6.34
N GLN A 390 -29.88 7.93 -7.48
CA GLN A 390 -31.25 7.40 -7.53
C GLN A 390 -31.35 5.94 -7.08
N CYS A 391 -30.23 5.22 -6.98
CA CYS A 391 -30.18 3.88 -6.40
C CYS A 391 -30.13 3.92 -4.87
N LEU A 392 -29.73 5.06 -4.30
CA LEU A 392 -29.84 5.34 -2.87
C LEU A 392 -31.31 5.66 -2.59
N ASN A 393 -31.97 4.87 -1.74
CA ASN A 393 -33.39 5.01 -1.41
C ASN A 393 -33.69 6.25 -0.53
N ARG A 394 -32.97 7.36 -0.74
CA ARG A 394 -33.11 8.60 0.02
C ARG A 394 -34.41 9.30 -0.35
N PRO A 395 -35.17 9.85 0.63
CA PRO A 395 -36.30 10.71 0.31
C PRO A 395 -35.79 11.92 -0.48
N GLY A 396 -36.28 12.09 -1.71
CA GLY A 396 -35.86 13.21 -2.57
C GLY A 396 -36.05 14.56 -1.88
N PRO A 397 -35.25 15.58 -2.23
CA PRO A 397 -35.40 16.91 -1.65
C PRO A 397 -36.84 17.36 -1.85
N GLN A 398 -37.56 17.57 -0.74
CA GLN A 398 -38.88 18.19 -0.77
C GLN A 398 -38.73 19.52 -1.50
N MET A 399 -39.25 19.59 -2.73
CA MET A 399 -39.43 20.87 -3.39
C MET A 399 -40.34 21.70 -2.48
N GLU A 400 -39.74 22.65 -1.75
CA GLU A 400 -40.49 23.75 -1.14
C GLU A 400 -41.27 24.41 -2.27
N MET A 401 -42.57 24.13 -2.33
CA MET A 401 -43.50 24.85 -3.17
C MET A 401 -43.52 26.30 -2.69
N ARG A 402 -42.80 27.17 -3.40
CA ARG A 402 -42.97 28.62 -3.32
C ARG A 402 -44.14 29.09 -4.15
#